data_AF-A0A8J6BU69-F1
#
_entry.id   AF-A0A8J6BU69-F1
#
_cell.length_a   1.000
_cell.length_b   1.000
_cell.length_c   1.000
_cell.angle_alpha   90.00
_cell.angle_beta   90.00
_cell.angle_gamma   90.00
#
_symmetry.space_group_name_H-M   'P 1'
#
loop_
_entity.id
_entity.type
_entity.pdbx_description
1 polymer ?
#
loop_
_entity_poly.entity_id
_entity_poly.type
_entity_poly.pdbx_seq_one_letter_code
_entity_poly.pdbx_strand_id
1 'polypeptide(L)'
;MISICGDDALLELSSPGKSGSFFYFTNDDKCMIKTMKKSEVKVLLRMLPAYYKHVRSFDNTLVTKFFGLHCVKITGAIQKKVRFVIMGNLFCSNYAIHRRFDLKGSSQVV
;
A
#
# COMPACT_ATOMS: atom_id res chain seq x y z
N MET A 1 12.50 -7.39 7.42
CA MET A 1 13.01 -6.04 7.75
C MET A 1 13.95 -5.50 6.66
N ILE A 2 14.83 -6.35 6.11
CA ILE A 2 15.78 -5.99 5.05
C ILE A 2 15.11 -5.34 3.81
N SER A 3 13.95 -5.82 3.37
CA SER A 3 13.27 -5.25 2.18
C SER A 3 12.92 -3.76 2.29
N ILE A 4 12.72 -3.23 3.51
CA ILE A 4 12.26 -1.83 3.74
C ILE A 4 13.35 -0.96 4.36
N CYS A 5 14.20 -1.56 5.19
CA CYS A 5 15.23 -0.84 5.96
C CYS A 5 16.66 -1.25 5.54
N GLY A 6 16.81 -1.91 4.40
CA GLY A 6 18.12 -2.15 3.78
C GLY A 6 18.69 -0.88 3.17
N ASP A 7 19.89 -0.99 2.59
CA ASP A 7 20.60 0.15 2.00
C ASP A 7 20.07 0.54 0.61
N ASP A 8 19.22 -0.30 0.02
CA ASP A 8 18.70 -0.08 -1.33
C ASP A 8 17.53 0.94 -1.33
N ALA A 9 17.53 1.84 -2.33
CA ALA A 9 16.54 2.91 -2.44
C ALA A 9 15.16 2.41 -2.88
N LEU A 10 14.08 2.95 -2.31
CA LEU A 10 12.71 2.61 -2.73
C LEU A 10 12.41 3.14 -4.14
N LEU A 11 11.73 2.33 -4.96
CA LEU A 11 11.30 2.72 -6.31
C LEU A 11 9.98 3.47 -6.25
N GLU A 12 9.97 4.76 -6.56
CA GLU A 12 8.75 5.57 -6.61
C GLU A 12 7.92 5.28 -7.86
N LEU A 13 6.61 5.12 -7.69
CA LEU A 13 5.64 5.22 -8.77
C LEU A 13 4.70 6.38 -8.53
N SER A 14 4.72 7.29 -9.49
CA SER A 14 3.67 8.26 -9.71
C SER A 14 2.37 7.51 -10.02
N SER A 15 1.40 7.54 -9.10
CA SER A 15 0.08 7.02 -9.45
C SER A 15 -0.68 8.06 -10.27
N PRO A 16 -1.20 7.71 -11.45
CA PRO A 16 -2.11 8.58 -12.21
C PRO A 16 -3.52 8.67 -11.59
N GLY A 17 -3.74 8.06 -10.41
CA GLY A 17 -5.06 7.94 -9.80
C GLY A 17 -5.53 9.22 -9.09
N LYS A 18 -6.85 9.44 -9.05
CA LYS A 18 -7.52 10.61 -8.43
C LYS A 18 -7.15 10.90 -6.97
N SER A 19 -6.58 9.92 -6.25
CA SER A 19 -6.29 10.05 -4.82
C SER A 19 -5.12 10.99 -4.50
N GLY A 20 -4.18 11.17 -5.45
CA GLY A 20 -2.93 11.92 -5.24
C GLY A 20 -1.96 11.25 -4.26
N SER A 21 -2.08 9.92 -4.04
CA SER A 21 -1.16 9.18 -3.19
C SER A 21 0.10 8.76 -3.96
N PHE A 22 1.26 8.91 -3.32
CA PHE A 22 2.51 8.30 -3.72
C PHE A 22 2.54 6.82 -3.37
N PHE A 23 3.15 6.04 -4.28
CA PHE A 23 3.42 4.63 -4.11
C PHE A 23 4.91 4.39 -4.25
N TYR A 24 5.43 3.43 -3.48
CA TYR A 24 6.80 2.97 -3.57
C TYR A 24 6.83 1.45 -3.56
N PHE A 25 7.79 0.84 -4.26
CA PHE A 25 8.11 -0.58 -4.12
C PHE A 25 9.45 -0.77 -3.41
N THR A 26 9.56 -1.89 -2.69
CA THR A 26 10.86 -2.37 -2.21
C THR A 26 11.65 -2.96 -3.36
N ASN A 27 12.99 -2.94 -3.29
CA ASN A 27 13.84 -3.44 -4.39
C ASN A 27 13.68 -4.92 -4.70
N ASP A 28 13.27 -5.71 -3.70
CA ASP A 28 12.94 -7.13 -3.89
C ASP A 28 11.51 -7.36 -4.42
N ASP A 29 10.79 -6.29 -4.76
CA ASP A 29 9.42 -6.27 -5.26
C ASP A 29 8.37 -6.94 -4.36
N LYS A 30 8.71 -7.32 -3.12
CA LYS A 30 7.77 -8.05 -2.24
C LYS A 30 6.72 -7.14 -1.61
N CYS A 31 7.08 -5.90 -1.34
CA CYS A 31 6.24 -4.96 -0.61
C CYS A 31 5.98 -3.70 -1.42
N MET A 32 4.82 -3.11 -1.19
CA MET A 32 4.44 -1.79 -1.66
C MET A 32 4.15 -0.89 -0.47
N ILE A 33 4.62 0.35 -0.54
CA ILE A 33 4.34 1.40 0.42
C ILE A 33 3.40 2.40 -0.24
N LYS A 34 2.27 2.70 0.39
CA LYS A 34 1.31 3.68 -0.10
C LYS A 34 1.12 4.79 0.93
N THR A 35 1.25 6.04 0.50
CA THR A 35 0.90 7.20 1.32
C THR A 35 -0.61 7.32 1.50
N MET A 36 -1.04 7.71 2.71
CA MET A 36 -2.44 7.69 3.13
C MET A 36 -2.86 9.03 3.74
N LYS A 37 -4.07 9.48 3.41
CA LYS A 37 -4.71 10.62 4.07
C LYS A 37 -5.12 10.23 5.49
N LYS A 38 -5.26 11.22 6.37
CA LYS A 38 -5.72 11.00 7.76
C LYS A 38 -7.08 10.31 7.82
N SER A 39 -7.99 10.61 6.88
CA SER A 39 -9.32 9.98 6.77
C SER A 39 -9.22 8.49 6.43
N GLU A 40 -8.39 8.11 5.47
CA GLU A 40 -8.19 6.71 5.08
C GLU A 40 -7.58 5.88 6.23
N VAL A 41 -6.65 6.47 6.98
CA VAL A 41 -6.09 5.82 8.19
C VAL A 41 -7.18 5.54 9.23
N LYS A 42 -8.10 6.47 9.46
CA LYS A 42 -9.24 6.23 10.37
C LYS A 42 -10.11 5.07 9.89
N VAL A 43 -10.35 4.97 8.59
CA VAL A 43 -11.12 3.87 8.00
C VAL A 43 -10.41 2.53 8.23
N LEU A 44 -9.10 2.46 7.95
CA LEU A 44 -8.30 1.25 8.15
C LEU A 44 -8.33 0.79 9.61
N LEU A 45 -8.13 1.70 10.57
CA LEU A 45 -8.18 1.37 12.00
C LEU A 45 -9.56 0.88 12.42
N ARG A 46 -10.64 1.47 11.90
CA ARG A 46 -12.02 1.06 12.20
C ARG A 46 -12.33 -0.33 11.65
N MET A 47 -11.82 -0.68 10.45
CA MET A 47 -12.04 -2.00 9.84
C MET A 47 -11.10 -3.09 10.37
N LEU A 48 -10.03 -2.74 11.09
CA LEU A 48 -8.97 -3.66 11.49
C LEU A 48 -9.47 -4.94 12.19
N PRO A 49 -10.44 -4.89 13.12
CA PRO A 49 -10.96 -6.12 13.75
C PRO A 49 -11.64 -7.07 12.76
N ALA A 50 -12.41 -6.53 11.81
CA ALA A 50 -13.08 -7.33 10.78
C ALA A 50 -12.07 -7.89 9.76
N TYR A 51 -11.11 -7.06 9.35
CA TYR A 51 -9.99 -7.49 8.50
C TYR A 51 -9.22 -8.66 9.13
N TYR A 52 -8.86 -8.56 10.41
CA TYR A 52 -8.13 -9.62 11.11
C TYR A 52 -8.92 -10.94 11.13
N LYS A 53 -10.22 -10.90 11.46
CA LYS A 53 -11.09 -12.09 11.44
C LYS A 53 -11.14 -12.71 10.04
N HIS A 54 -11.28 -11.90 9.00
CA HIS A 54 -11.33 -12.35 7.61
C HIS A 54 -10.03 -13.04 7.19
N VAL A 55 -8.89 -12.37 7.35
CA VAL A 55 -7.58 -12.92 6.94
C VAL A 55 -7.23 -14.20 7.71
N ARG A 56 -7.64 -14.31 8.98
CA ARG A 56 -7.44 -15.53 9.77
C ARG A 56 -8.35 -16.69 9.33
N SER A 57 -9.54 -16.39 8.79
CA SER A 57 -10.50 -17.41 8.39
C SER A 57 -10.29 -17.89 6.95
N PHE A 58 -9.58 -17.11 6.13
CA PHE A 58 -9.42 -17.37 4.70
C PHE A 58 -7.96 -17.21 4.27
N ASP A 59 -7.21 -18.32 4.27
CA ASP A 59 -5.78 -18.33 3.90
C ASP A 59 -5.52 -17.80 2.48
N ASN A 60 -6.45 -18.05 1.55
CA ASN A 60 -6.38 -17.65 0.14
C ASN A 60 -7.17 -16.37 -0.17
N THR A 61 -7.33 -15.48 0.81
CA THR A 61 -8.02 -14.19 0.59
C THR A 61 -7.34 -13.34 -0.48
N LEU A 62 -8.15 -12.72 -1.35
CA LEU A 62 -7.70 -11.71 -2.32
C LEU A 62 -7.59 -10.31 -1.71
N VAL A 63 -8.02 -10.13 -0.46
CA VAL A 63 -7.90 -8.85 0.24
C VAL A 63 -6.41 -8.55 0.48
N THR A 64 -6.01 -7.32 0.16
CA THR A 64 -4.66 -6.80 0.40
C THR A 64 -4.16 -7.16 1.79
N LYS A 65 -2.97 -7.78 1.85
CA LYS A 65 -2.27 -8.05 3.10
C LYS A 65 -1.56 -6.79 3.57
N PHE A 66 -2.02 -6.20 4.68
CA PHE A 66 -1.36 -5.10 5.35
C PHE A 66 -0.30 -5.62 6.33
N PHE A 67 0.93 -5.12 6.21
CA PHE A 67 2.05 -5.48 7.09
C PHE A 67 2.33 -4.44 8.16
N GLY A 68 1.95 -3.18 7.93
CA GLY A 68 2.15 -2.12 8.92
C GLY A 68 1.50 -0.82 8.51
N LEU A 69 1.05 -0.05 9.50
CA LEU A 69 0.57 1.32 9.34
C LEU A 69 1.47 2.24 10.16
N HIS A 70 2.10 3.20 9.51
CA HIS A 70 3.10 4.07 10.14
C HIS A 70 2.77 5.55 9.93
N CYS A 71 3.28 6.37 10.84
CA CYS A 71 3.22 7.82 10.75
C CYS A 71 4.58 8.40 11.10
N VAL A 72 5.21 9.09 10.14
CA VAL A 72 6.45 9.84 10.36
C VAL A 72 6.08 11.31 10.55
N LYS A 73 6.60 11.91 11.61
CA LYS A 73 6.54 13.36 11.84
C LYS A 73 7.87 13.94 11.39
N ILE A 74 7.85 14.79 10.37
CA ILE A 74 9.03 15.49 9.90
C ILE A 74 9.16 16.76 10.75
N THR A 75 10.24 16.84 11.52
CA THR A 75 10.56 17.99 12.36
C THR A 75 11.27 19.07 11.54
N GLY A 76 10.79 20.31 11.65
CA GLY A 76 11.32 21.48 10.92
C GLY A 76 10.37 22.68 11.05
N ALA A 77 10.63 23.75 10.28
CA ALA A 77 9.82 24.97 10.30
C ALA A 77 8.33 24.73 9.97
N ILE A 78 8.04 23.70 9.17
CA ILE A 78 6.68 23.23 8.89
C ILE A 78 6.56 21.78 9.39
N GLN A 79 5.77 21.58 10.45
CA GLN A 79 5.47 20.25 10.98
C GLN A 79 4.57 19.48 10.01
N LYS A 80 5.12 18.51 9.28
CA LYS A 80 4.37 17.66 8.34
C LYS A 80 4.28 16.23 8.87
N LYS A 81 3.07 15.66 8.84
CA LYS A 81 2.83 14.25 9.18
C LYS A 81 2.57 13.45 7.92
N VAL A 82 3.48 12.54 7.60
CA VAL A 82 3.31 11.56 6.51
C VAL A 82 2.79 10.27 7.11
N ARG A 83 1.70 9.75 6.59
CA ARG A 83 1.13 8.45 6.98
C ARG A 83 1.23 7.54 5.79
N PHE A 84 1.58 6.28 6.03
CA PHE A 84 1.68 5.30 4.97
C PHE A 84 1.39 3.90 5.50
N VAL A 85 0.95 3.04 4.60
CA VAL A 85 0.76 1.62 4.84
C VAL A 85 1.81 0.85 4.05
N ILE A 86 2.33 -0.21 4.66
CA ILE A 86 3.14 -1.23 4.00
C ILE A 86 2.20 -2.40 3.71
N MET A 87 2.16 -2.86 2.47
CA MET A 87 1.31 -3.94 2.01
C MET A 87 2.04 -4.88 1.05
N GLY A 88 1.52 -6.10 0.88
CA GLY A 88 2.06 -7.03 -0.10
C GLY A 88 1.90 -6.52 -1.53
N ASN A 89 2.93 -6.72 -2.36
CA ASN A 89 2.85 -6.44 -3.80
C ASN A 89 2.16 -7.62 -4.51
N LEU A 90 1.01 -7.36 -5.12
CA LEU A 90 0.26 -8.36 -5.89
C LEU A 90 1.02 -8.83 -7.14
N PHE A 91 1.88 -7.97 -7.70
CA PHE A 91 2.60 -8.22 -8.94
C PHE A 91 4.01 -8.81 -8.72
N CYS A 92 4.35 -9.20 -7.49
CA CYS A 92 5.59 -9.91 -7.18
C CYS A 92 5.55 -11.29 -7.86
N SER A 93 6.21 -11.42 -9.02
CA SER A 93 6.17 -12.61 -9.86
C SER A 93 7.52 -12.84 -10.52
N ASN A 94 7.94 -14.10 -10.61
CA ASN A 94 9.13 -14.51 -11.38
C ASN A 94 8.86 -14.51 -12.90
N TYR A 95 7.62 -14.26 -13.31
CA TYR A 95 7.17 -14.24 -14.70
C TYR A 95 6.81 -12.83 -15.15
N ALA A 96 7.09 -12.53 -16.41
CA ALA A 96 6.75 -11.26 -17.03
C ALA A 96 5.23 -11.03 -17.08
N ILE A 97 4.80 -9.88 -16.55
CA ILE A 97 3.40 -9.45 -16.61
C ILE A 97 3.22 -8.61 -17.87
N HIS A 98 2.64 -9.21 -18.91
CA HIS A 98 2.46 -8.56 -20.21
C HIS A 98 1.34 -7.51 -20.22
N ARG A 99 0.31 -7.67 -19.37
CA ARG A 99 -0.86 -6.79 -19.30
C ARG A 99 -1.34 -6.66 -17.85
N ARG A 100 -1.86 -5.48 -17.51
CA ARG A 100 -2.47 -5.18 -16.20
C ARG A 100 -3.86 -4.60 -16.43
N PHE A 101 -4.80 -4.97 -15.57
CA PHE A 101 -6.18 -4.49 -15.62
C PHE A 101 -6.60 -4.01 -14.23
N ASP A 102 -7.32 -2.89 -14.18
CA ASP A 102 -8.04 -2.46 -12.99
C ASP A 102 -9.55 -2.58 -13.23
N LEU A 103 -10.15 -3.67 -12.75
CA LEU A 103 -11.55 -4.00 -13.01
C LEU A 103 -12.42 -3.50 -11.87
N LYS A 104 -13.36 -2.59 -12.19
CA LYS A 104 -14.30 -1.99 -11.21
C LYS A 104 -15.74 -2.45 -11.38
N GLY A 105 -16.06 -3.18 -12.45
CA GLY A 105 -17.41 -3.68 -12.73
C GLY A 105 -18.42 -2.62 -13.21
N SER A 106 -18.07 -1.34 -13.23
CA SER A 106 -18.87 -0.25 -13.80
C SER A 106 -18.52 0.01 -15.27
N SER A 107 -19.52 0.32 -16.10
CA SER A 107 -19.31 0.72 -17.50
C SER A 107 -18.99 2.21 -17.68
N GLN A 108 -19.16 3.02 -16.62
CA GLN A 108 -18.83 4.44 -16.62
C GLN A 108 -17.36 4.61 -16.28
N VAL A 109 -16.61 5.29 -17.16
CA VAL A 109 -15.21 5.64 -16.94
C VAL A 109 -15.18 6.82 -15.96
N VAL A 110 -14.63 6.59 -14.75
CA VAL A 110 -14.50 7.60 -13.69
C VAL A 110 -13.14 8.25 -13.75
#